data_AF-A0A3A4NQ69-F1
#
_entry.id   AF-A0A3A4NQ69-F1
#
_cell.length_a   1.000
_cell.length_b   1.000
_cell.length_c   1.000
_cell.angle_alpha   90.00
_cell.angle_beta   90.00
_cell.angle_gamma   90.00
#
_symmetry.space_group_name_H-M   'P 1'
#
loop_
_entity.id
_entity.type
_entity.pdbx_description
1 polymer ?
#
loop_
_entity_poly.entity_id
_entity_poly.type
_entity_poly.pdbx_seq_one_letter_code
_entity_poly.pdbx_strand_id
1 'polypeptide(L)'
;MSAFSVQLKVALDANQSGLKDEIPPMMCDGFEFIPDKTSLPIDELRLSSIHDLLPFLSNQDPITAKRILLDLRGFTEVYPRFLIYFSPLLYRWRGNELCVILPEQQHFHLALPAIADLLRSLEMRSKGIRLISCPTCARCRTDFPEMVRSIEEQLARMNKPLDVAVMGCEVNGPGEARAADIGIAFGDQKGMLFKNGEKIRVVSIEEAADVLIRELETM
;
A
#
# COMPACT_ATOMS: atom_id res chain seq x y z
N MET A 1 13.62 11.75 8.23
CA MET A 1 13.20 10.47 7.64
C MET A 1 13.53 9.37 8.63
N SER A 2 12.51 8.76 9.22
CA SER A 2 12.66 7.68 10.20
C SER A 2 13.38 6.49 9.55
N ALA A 3 14.48 6.04 10.15
CA ALA A 3 15.26 4.86 9.72
C ALA A 3 14.53 3.52 9.99
N PHE A 4 13.21 3.57 10.20
CA PHE A 4 12.41 2.44 10.67
C PHE A 4 11.45 2.00 9.57
N SER A 5 11.88 1.04 8.76
CA SER A 5 11.00 0.37 7.79
C SER A 5 10.58 -0.98 8.36
N VAL A 6 9.29 -1.13 8.61
CA VAL A 6 8.68 -2.40 8.99
C VAL A 6 8.91 -3.42 7.88
N GLN A 7 9.42 -4.59 8.27
CA GLN A 7 9.50 -5.77 7.42
C GLN A 7 8.11 -6.44 7.37
N LEU A 8 7.48 -6.42 6.21
CA LEU A 8 6.20 -7.09 5.95
C LEU A 8 6.47 -8.47 5.38
N LYS A 9 6.23 -9.54 6.14
CA LYS A 9 6.41 -10.92 5.69
C LYS A 9 5.07 -11.63 5.53
N VAL A 10 5.06 -12.69 4.74
CA VAL A 10 3.91 -13.59 4.58
C VAL A 10 4.25 -14.96 5.17
N ALA A 11 3.45 -15.41 6.13
CA ALA A 11 3.50 -16.76 6.66
C ALA A 11 2.59 -17.69 5.84
N LEU A 12 3.17 -18.78 5.34
CA LEU A 12 2.52 -19.75 4.46
C LEU A 12 2.40 -21.12 5.13
N ASP A 13 1.32 -21.83 4.82
CA ASP A 13 1.22 -23.27 5.07
C ASP A 13 2.08 -24.05 4.03
N ALA A 14 2.46 -25.29 4.35
CA ALA A 14 3.21 -26.18 3.48
C ALA A 14 2.52 -26.40 2.11
N ASN A 15 1.18 -26.34 2.09
CA ASN A 15 0.36 -26.50 0.89
C ASN A 15 0.20 -25.21 0.06
N GLN A 16 0.77 -24.08 0.50
CA GLN A 16 0.62 -22.76 -0.14
C GLN A 16 1.90 -22.28 -0.84
N SER A 17 2.82 -23.19 -1.19
CA SER A 17 4.10 -22.83 -1.80
C SER A 17 3.97 -22.06 -3.12
N GLY A 18 2.92 -22.32 -3.91
CA GLY A 18 2.64 -21.62 -5.17
C GLY A 18 2.25 -20.15 -5.02
N LEU A 19 1.79 -19.74 -3.83
CA LEU A 19 1.40 -18.35 -3.56
C LEU A 19 2.58 -17.37 -3.68
N LYS A 20 3.80 -17.87 -3.52
CA LYS A 20 5.03 -17.08 -3.67
C LYS A 20 5.18 -16.50 -5.07
N ASP A 21 4.72 -17.23 -6.08
CA ASP A 21 4.83 -16.84 -7.49
C ASP A 21 3.74 -15.84 -7.90
N GLU A 22 2.64 -15.77 -7.14
CA GLU A 22 1.51 -14.87 -7.39
C GLU A 22 1.66 -13.50 -6.71
N ILE A 23 2.48 -13.40 -5.66
CA ILE A 23 2.68 -12.18 -4.90
C ILE A 23 3.83 -11.36 -5.50
N PRO A 24 3.56 -10.13 -5.98
CA PRO A 24 4.61 -9.28 -6.51
C PRO A 24 5.70 -8.97 -5.46
N PRO A 25 7.01 -8.98 -5.82
CA PRO A 25 8.11 -8.85 -4.85
C PRO A 25 8.15 -7.54 -4.04
N MET A 26 7.44 -6.49 -4.46
CA MET A 26 7.33 -5.24 -3.69
C MET A 26 6.29 -5.31 -2.56
N MET A 27 5.32 -6.23 -2.66
CA MET A 27 4.20 -6.33 -1.73
C MET A 27 4.60 -6.90 -0.37
N CYS A 28 5.66 -7.70 -0.30
CA CYS A 28 6.23 -8.20 0.95
C CYS A 28 7.76 -8.31 0.85
N ASP A 29 8.43 -8.55 1.98
CA ASP A 29 9.88 -8.63 2.11
C ASP A 29 10.40 -10.06 2.21
N GLY A 30 9.49 -11.03 2.31
CA GLY A 30 9.86 -12.43 2.39
C GLY A 30 8.70 -13.32 2.84
N PHE A 31 8.98 -14.62 2.77
CA PHE A 31 8.05 -15.67 3.14
C PHE A 31 8.66 -16.55 4.22
N GLU A 32 7.82 -17.04 5.12
CA GLU A 32 8.19 -18.00 6.15
C GLU A 32 7.06 -19.00 6.38
N PHE A 33 7.34 -20.07 7.13
CA PHE A 33 6.31 -21.02 7.52
C PHE A 33 5.51 -20.48 8.71
N ILE A 34 4.22 -20.80 8.76
CA ILE A 34 3.37 -20.48 9.91
C ILE A 34 4.00 -21.07 11.18
N PRO A 35 4.31 -20.23 12.20
CA PRO A 35 4.91 -20.72 13.45
C PRO A 35 3.91 -21.58 14.23
N ASP A 36 4.43 -22.60 14.93
CA ASP A 36 3.63 -23.45 15.82
C ASP A 36 3.02 -22.59 16.94
N LYS A 37 1.75 -22.82 17.25
CA LYS A 37 1.02 -22.11 18.32
C LYS A 37 1.68 -22.28 19.69
N THR A 38 2.43 -23.37 19.89
CA THR A 38 3.07 -23.71 21.16
C THR A 38 4.47 -23.11 21.32
N SER A 39 5.09 -22.63 20.23
CA SER A 39 6.42 -22.02 20.21
C SER A 39 6.32 -20.53 19.87
N LEU A 40 5.71 -19.74 20.75
CA LEU A 40 5.74 -18.29 20.55
C LEU A 40 7.16 -17.80 20.89
N PRO A 41 7.86 -17.12 19.95
CA PRO A 41 9.09 -16.44 20.27
C PRO A 41 8.86 -15.46 21.43
N ILE A 42 9.88 -15.29 22.27
CA ILE A 42 9.89 -14.19 23.23
C ILE A 42 9.73 -12.89 22.44
N ASP A 43 8.83 -12.01 22.91
CA ASP A 43 8.60 -10.67 22.33
C ASP A 43 7.81 -10.63 21.00
N GLU A 44 6.85 -11.56 20.83
CA GLU A 44 5.88 -11.58 19.73
C GLU A 44 4.44 -11.31 20.20
N LEU A 45 3.71 -10.48 19.47
CA LEU A 45 2.27 -10.25 19.65
C LEU A 45 1.48 -10.97 18.55
N ARG A 46 0.53 -11.82 18.94
CA ARG A 46 -0.36 -12.52 17.99
C ARG A 46 -1.75 -11.90 17.97
N LEU A 47 -2.23 -11.60 16.78
CA LEU A 47 -3.58 -11.08 16.52
C LEU A 47 -4.29 -12.02 15.56
N SER A 48 -5.35 -12.67 16.02
CA SER A 48 -6.12 -13.69 15.30
C SER A 48 -7.61 -13.42 15.26
N SER A 49 -8.08 -12.43 16.02
CA SER A 49 -9.43 -11.91 15.96
C SER A 49 -9.44 -10.43 16.32
N ILE A 50 -10.56 -9.76 16.01
CA ILE A 50 -10.76 -8.35 16.42
C ILE A 50 -10.73 -8.17 17.95
N HIS A 51 -11.04 -9.22 18.72
CA HIS A 51 -11.03 -9.17 20.18
C HIS A 51 -9.60 -9.02 20.74
N ASP A 52 -8.60 -9.51 20.01
CA ASP A 52 -7.18 -9.41 20.40
C ASP A 52 -6.69 -7.96 20.37
N LEU A 53 -7.39 -7.07 19.64
CA LEU A 53 -7.11 -5.64 19.61
C LEU A 53 -7.66 -4.89 20.84
N LEU A 54 -8.72 -5.39 21.48
CA LEU A 54 -9.47 -4.66 22.51
C LEU A 54 -8.60 -4.19 23.70
N PRO A 55 -7.68 -5.00 24.26
CA PRO A 55 -6.80 -4.54 25.33
C PRO A 55 -6.00 -3.30 24.93
N PHE A 56 -5.52 -3.28 23.68
CA PHE A 56 -4.73 -2.17 23.14
C PHE A 56 -5.57 -0.95 22.78
N LEU A 57 -6.86 -1.09 22.51
CA LEU A 57 -7.72 0.07 22.24
C LEU A 57 -8.09 0.82 23.53
N SER A 58 -8.13 0.12 24.66
CA SER A 58 -8.46 0.71 25.96
C SER A 58 -7.28 1.41 26.67
N ASN A 59 -6.05 1.13 26.24
CA ASN A 59 -4.82 1.69 26.81
C ASN A 59 -4.03 2.43 25.71
N GLN A 60 -3.43 3.58 26.00
CA GLN A 60 -2.61 4.36 25.06
C GLN A 60 -1.12 4.07 25.14
N ASP A 61 -0.67 3.18 26.02
CA ASP A 61 0.74 2.86 26.18
C ASP A 61 1.40 2.34 24.88
N PRO A 62 2.72 2.57 24.69
CA PRO A 62 3.47 1.99 23.59
C PRO A 62 3.46 0.46 23.61
N ILE A 63 3.42 -0.16 22.43
CA ILE A 63 3.46 -1.61 22.28
C ILE A 63 4.87 -2.01 21.89
N THR A 64 5.56 -2.74 22.75
CA THR A 64 7.01 -3.01 22.61
C THR A 64 7.35 -4.31 21.91
N ALA A 65 6.35 -5.14 21.58
CA ALA A 65 6.58 -6.41 20.88
C ALA A 65 7.45 -6.21 19.64
N LYS A 66 8.57 -6.92 19.50
CA LYS A 66 9.43 -6.82 18.31
C LYS A 66 8.69 -7.19 17.03
N ARG A 67 7.80 -8.18 17.13
CA ARG A 67 7.06 -8.75 16.01
C ARG A 67 5.56 -8.78 16.28
N ILE A 68 4.77 -8.52 15.23
CA ILE A 68 3.33 -8.84 15.20
C ILE A 68 3.11 -9.98 14.22
N LEU A 69 2.47 -11.06 14.67
CA LEU A 69 1.90 -12.10 13.83
C LEU A 69 0.39 -11.84 13.68
N LEU A 70 -0.01 -11.41 12.49
CA LEU A 70 -1.40 -11.10 12.16
C LEU A 70 -2.01 -12.23 11.33
N ASP A 71 -2.89 -12.99 11.94
CA ASP A 71 -3.61 -14.08 11.30
C ASP A 71 -4.91 -13.56 10.69
N LEU A 72 -4.94 -13.30 9.38
CA LEU A 72 -6.11 -12.73 8.70
C LEU A 72 -7.19 -13.77 8.33
N ARG A 73 -6.99 -15.04 8.69
CA ARG A 73 -8.01 -16.08 8.47
C ARG A 73 -9.23 -15.77 9.35
N GLY A 74 -10.41 -15.73 8.73
CA GLY A 74 -11.65 -15.37 9.43
C GLY A 74 -11.94 -13.86 9.55
N PHE A 75 -11.08 -12.98 9.03
CA PHE A 75 -11.32 -11.53 9.03
C PHE A 75 -12.17 -11.04 7.85
N THR A 76 -12.61 -11.91 6.94
CA THR A 76 -13.21 -11.53 5.64
C THR A 76 -14.41 -10.60 5.77
N GLU A 77 -15.30 -10.86 6.74
CA GLU A 77 -16.50 -10.05 6.98
C GLU A 77 -16.24 -8.76 7.78
N VAL A 78 -15.09 -8.67 8.43
CA VAL A 78 -14.75 -7.57 9.35
C VAL A 78 -13.50 -6.80 8.91
N TYR A 79 -12.99 -7.07 7.70
CA TYR A 79 -11.69 -6.60 7.25
C TYR A 79 -11.54 -5.06 7.28
N PRO A 80 -12.49 -4.27 6.74
CA PRO A 80 -12.39 -2.80 6.83
C PRO A 80 -12.41 -2.30 8.27
N ARG A 81 -13.24 -2.93 9.12
CA ARG A 81 -13.35 -2.57 10.54
C ARG A 81 -12.05 -2.90 11.29
N PHE A 82 -11.43 -4.02 10.98
CA PHE A 82 -10.14 -4.42 11.54
C PHE A 82 -9.06 -3.38 11.22
N LEU A 83 -8.93 -2.95 9.95
CA LEU A 83 -7.91 -1.96 9.56
C LEU A 83 -8.04 -0.65 10.35
N ILE A 84 -9.28 -0.20 10.60
CA ILE A 84 -9.57 1.01 11.40
C ILE A 84 -9.04 0.87 12.83
N TYR A 85 -9.21 -0.29 13.46
CA TYR A 85 -8.73 -0.53 14.82
C TYR A 85 -7.25 -0.90 14.89
N PHE A 86 -6.71 -1.49 13.84
CA PHE A 86 -5.32 -1.89 13.76
C PHE A 86 -4.39 -0.69 13.53
N SER A 87 -4.82 0.33 12.77
CA SER A 87 -4.02 1.53 12.50
C SER A 87 -3.51 2.25 13.77
N PRO A 88 -4.36 2.57 14.78
CA PRO A 88 -3.89 3.14 16.04
C PRO A 88 -2.95 2.24 16.86
N LEU A 89 -3.05 0.92 16.67
CA LEU A 89 -2.12 -0.04 17.27
C LEU A 89 -0.75 0.09 16.61
N LEU A 90 -0.70 0.03 15.27
CA LEU A 90 0.53 0.19 14.48
C LEU A 90 1.25 1.51 14.79
N TYR A 91 0.52 2.61 14.92
CA TYR A 91 1.11 3.92 15.23
C TYR A 91 1.88 3.96 16.56
N ARG A 92 1.46 3.16 17.55
CA ARG A 92 2.09 3.07 18.89
C ARG A 92 3.05 1.90 19.03
N TRP A 93 3.10 1.05 18.02
CA TRP A 93 3.95 -0.12 18.00
C TRP A 93 5.41 0.27 17.75
N ARG A 94 6.32 -0.33 18.52
CA ARG A 94 7.77 -0.07 18.50
C ARG A 94 8.58 -1.28 18.01
N GLY A 95 7.93 -2.26 17.38
CA GLY A 95 8.56 -3.37 16.70
C GLY A 95 8.73 -3.12 15.21
N ASN A 96 9.47 -4.01 14.54
CA ASN A 96 9.95 -3.82 13.18
C ASN A 96 9.54 -4.93 12.19
N GLU A 97 8.79 -5.93 12.63
CA GLU A 97 8.36 -7.04 11.77
C GLU A 97 6.86 -7.32 11.90
N LEU A 98 6.12 -7.16 10.79
CA LEU A 98 4.73 -7.56 10.66
C LEU A 98 4.68 -8.80 9.76
N CYS A 99 4.30 -9.93 10.32
CA CYS A 99 4.12 -11.16 9.57
C CYS A 99 2.62 -11.44 9.45
N VAL A 100 2.13 -11.63 8.22
CA VAL A 100 0.71 -11.88 7.94
C VAL A 100 0.47 -13.32 7.51
N ILE A 101 -0.53 -13.98 8.09
CA ILE A 101 -1.12 -15.20 7.53
C ILE A 101 -2.31 -14.75 6.70
N LEU A 102 -2.27 -15.02 5.40
CA LEU A 102 -3.28 -14.52 4.47
C LEU A 102 -4.62 -15.28 4.65
N PRO A 103 -5.76 -14.62 4.35
CA PRO A 103 -7.05 -15.31 4.30
C PRO A 103 -7.04 -16.37 3.18
N GLU A 104 -8.07 -17.20 3.15
CA GLU A 104 -8.27 -18.19 2.08
C GLU A 104 -8.24 -17.55 0.67
N GLN A 105 -7.94 -18.38 -0.34
CA GLN A 105 -7.54 -18.04 -1.72
C GLN A 105 -8.27 -16.85 -2.36
N GLN A 106 -9.56 -16.63 -2.10
CA GLN A 106 -10.31 -15.58 -2.79
C GLN A 106 -9.98 -14.13 -2.35
N HIS A 107 -9.31 -13.93 -1.21
CA HIS A 107 -9.15 -12.58 -0.62
C HIS A 107 -7.71 -12.09 -0.46
N PHE A 108 -6.70 -12.95 -0.65
CA PHE A 108 -5.33 -12.54 -0.34
C PHE A 108 -4.81 -11.44 -1.27
N HIS A 109 -5.26 -11.42 -2.53
CA HIS A 109 -4.95 -10.37 -3.52
C HIS A 109 -5.40 -8.97 -3.07
N LEU A 110 -6.35 -8.87 -2.14
CA LEU A 110 -6.80 -7.60 -1.56
C LEU A 110 -6.16 -7.35 -0.20
N ALA A 111 -6.00 -8.41 0.61
CA ALA A 111 -5.52 -8.29 1.97
C ALA A 111 -4.07 -7.79 2.05
N LEU A 112 -3.16 -8.40 1.30
CA LEU A 112 -1.75 -8.04 1.35
C LEU A 112 -1.50 -6.60 0.84
N PRO A 113 -2.06 -6.17 -0.31
CA PRO A 113 -1.95 -4.77 -0.74
C PRO A 113 -2.51 -3.80 0.29
N ALA A 114 -3.68 -4.08 0.88
CA ALA A 114 -4.26 -3.20 1.89
C ALA A 114 -3.37 -3.05 3.15
N ILE A 115 -2.71 -4.12 3.60
CA ILE A 115 -1.74 -4.04 4.72
C ILE A 115 -0.50 -3.24 4.30
N ALA A 116 0.04 -3.50 3.11
CA ALA A 116 1.17 -2.75 2.59
C ALA A 116 0.84 -1.25 2.48
N ASP A 117 -0.34 -0.90 1.96
CA ASP A 117 -0.84 0.46 1.85
C ASP A 117 -1.06 1.14 3.19
N LEU A 118 -1.59 0.41 4.17
CA LEU A 118 -1.71 0.92 5.54
C LEU A 118 -0.34 1.28 6.11
N LEU A 119 0.66 0.39 5.99
CA LEU A 119 2.01 0.66 6.47
C LEU A 119 2.66 1.84 5.72
N ARG A 120 2.44 1.97 4.41
CA ARG A 120 2.91 3.13 3.61
C ARG A 120 2.24 4.43 4.06
N SER A 121 0.93 4.40 4.30
CA SER A 121 0.15 5.55 4.74
C SER A 121 0.54 6.03 6.15
N LEU A 122 1.04 5.12 6.98
CA LEU A 122 1.59 5.43 8.31
C LEU A 122 3.09 5.78 8.28
N GLU A 123 3.70 5.91 7.09
CA GLU A 123 5.14 6.15 6.90
C GLU A 123 6.04 5.08 7.55
N MET A 124 5.51 3.87 7.77
CA MET A 124 6.22 2.74 8.38
C MET A 124 6.88 1.83 7.34
N ARG A 125 6.61 2.04 6.05
CA ARG A 125 7.13 1.23 4.94
C ARG A 125 7.35 2.11 3.71
N SER A 126 8.50 1.95 3.05
CA SER A 126 8.85 2.64 1.81
C SER A 126 9.26 1.62 0.73
N LYS A 127 8.29 0.87 0.20
CA LYS A 127 8.47 -0.08 -0.92
C LYS A 127 7.37 0.07 -1.97
N GLY A 128 7.77 -0.10 -3.23
CA GLY A 128 6.88 0.08 -4.39
C GLY A 128 6.36 1.50 -4.54
N ILE A 129 5.71 1.76 -5.68
CA ILE A 129 5.11 3.06 -5.98
C ILE A 129 3.78 3.22 -5.23
N ARG A 130 3.55 4.39 -4.64
CA ARG A 130 2.26 4.79 -4.09
C ARG A 130 1.51 5.64 -5.12
N LEU A 131 0.50 5.06 -5.75
CA LEU A 131 -0.38 5.76 -6.66
C LEU A 131 -1.44 6.53 -5.88
N ILE A 132 -1.50 7.84 -6.10
CA ILE A 132 -2.48 8.76 -5.54
C ILE A 132 -3.36 9.20 -6.71
N SER A 133 -4.67 8.99 -6.62
CA SER A 133 -5.61 9.44 -7.64
C SER A 133 -6.83 10.09 -7.03
N CYS A 134 -7.39 11.06 -7.74
CA CYS A 134 -8.66 11.63 -7.34
C CYS A 134 -9.80 10.64 -7.69
N PRO A 135 -10.94 10.68 -6.99
CA PRO A 135 -12.13 9.99 -7.47
C PRO A 135 -12.58 10.59 -8.82
N THR A 136 -13.44 9.87 -9.54
CA THR A 136 -14.13 10.45 -10.68
C THR A 136 -15.12 11.53 -10.25
N CYS A 137 -15.34 12.53 -11.10
CA CYS A 137 -16.38 13.54 -10.90
C CYS A 137 -16.83 14.10 -12.25
N ALA A 138 -17.88 14.93 -12.26
CA ALA A 138 -18.41 15.56 -13.48
C ALA A 138 -17.42 16.48 -14.23
N ARG A 139 -16.25 16.77 -13.64
CA ARG A 139 -15.18 17.56 -14.27
C ARG A 139 -14.19 16.73 -15.07
N CYS A 140 -14.20 15.40 -14.91
CA CYS A 140 -13.36 14.50 -15.69
C CYS A 140 -13.88 14.49 -17.13
N ARG A 141 -13.02 14.82 -18.10
CA ARG A 141 -13.38 14.90 -19.53
C ARG A 141 -12.87 13.72 -20.35
N THR A 142 -12.41 12.67 -19.68
CA THR A 142 -11.78 11.48 -20.26
C THR A 142 -12.29 10.24 -19.55
N ASP A 143 -12.02 9.07 -20.13
CA ASP A 143 -12.16 7.80 -19.42
C ASP A 143 -11.04 7.64 -18.37
N PHE A 144 -11.16 8.43 -17.32
CA PHE A 144 -10.16 8.56 -16.26
C PHE A 144 -9.96 7.25 -15.47
N PRO A 145 -11.01 6.47 -15.11
CA PRO A 145 -10.83 5.17 -14.45
C PRO A 145 -9.99 4.19 -15.26
N GLU A 146 -10.28 4.05 -16.55
CA GLU A 146 -9.56 3.11 -17.42
C GLU A 146 -8.08 3.51 -17.55
N MET A 147 -7.81 4.80 -17.69
CA MET A 147 -6.43 5.32 -17.70
C MET A 147 -5.69 5.05 -16.39
N VAL A 148 -6.32 5.32 -15.25
CA VAL A 148 -5.70 5.08 -13.93
C VAL A 148 -5.40 3.59 -13.74
N ARG A 149 -6.31 2.70 -14.14
CA ARG A 149 -6.10 1.24 -14.07
C ARG A 149 -4.90 0.82 -14.94
N SER A 150 -4.82 1.34 -16.17
CA SER A 150 -3.69 1.06 -17.07
C SER A 150 -2.35 1.54 -16.49
N ILE A 151 -2.34 2.70 -15.83
CA ILE A 151 -1.15 3.21 -15.13
C ILE A 151 -0.82 2.29 -13.94
N GLU A 152 -1.79 1.96 -13.10
CA GLU A 152 -1.62 1.09 -11.93
C GLU A 152 -0.97 -0.26 -12.28
N GLU A 153 -1.44 -0.91 -13.36
CA GLU A 153 -0.87 -2.18 -13.85
C GLU A 153 0.63 -2.06 -14.24
N GLN A 154 1.03 -0.91 -14.80
CA GLN A 154 2.42 -0.66 -15.17
C GLN A 154 3.28 -0.33 -13.94
N LEU A 155 2.75 0.47 -13.01
CA LEU A 155 3.42 0.83 -11.75
C LEU A 155 3.60 -0.38 -10.83
N ALA A 156 2.71 -1.37 -10.90
CA ALA A 156 2.79 -2.63 -10.15
C ALA A 156 4.03 -3.46 -10.48
N ARG A 157 4.86 -3.07 -11.45
CA ARG A 157 6.15 -3.70 -11.78
C ARG A 157 7.36 -2.92 -11.27
N MET A 158 7.16 -1.71 -10.76
CA MET A 158 8.23 -0.82 -10.34
C MET A 158 8.43 -0.85 -8.82
N ASN A 159 9.63 -1.20 -8.38
CA ASN A 159 10.01 -1.14 -6.97
C ASN A 159 10.80 0.14 -6.66
N LYS A 160 10.13 1.29 -6.78
CA LYS A 160 10.68 2.61 -6.42
C LYS A 160 9.81 3.23 -5.33
N PRO A 161 10.38 3.73 -4.21
CA PRO A 161 9.61 4.33 -3.12
C PRO A 161 9.20 5.77 -3.48
N LEU A 162 8.38 5.89 -4.53
CA LEU A 162 7.93 7.17 -5.07
C LEU A 162 6.42 7.31 -4.94
N ASP A 163 5.99 8.54 -4.68
CA ASP A 163 4.61 8.96 -4.78
C ASP A 163 4.32 9.41 -6.21
N VAL A 164 3.28 8.82 -6.80
CA VAL A 164 2.83 9.12 -8.16
C VAL A 164 1.40 9.63 -8.11
N ALA A 165 1.16 10.84 -8.60
CA ALA A 165 -0.18 11.43 -8.61
C ALA A 165 -0.79 11.43 -10.01
N VAL A 166 -2.02 10.92 -10.17
CA VAL A 166 -2.78 10.96 -11.43
C VAL A 166 -4.13 11.61 -11.14
N MET A 167 -4.39 12.79 -11.69
CA MET A 167 -5.54 13.63 -11.29
C MET A 167 -6.41 14.01 -12.48
N GLY A 168 -7.72 13.76 -12.38
CA GLY A 168 -8.65 13.86 -13.51
C GLY A 168 -9.17 15.26 -13.85
N CYS A 169 -8.82 16.30 -13.09
CA CYS A 169 -9.25 17.67 -13.38
C CYS A 169 -8.21 18.73 -12.96
N GLU A 170 -8.32 19.91 -13.55
CA GLU A 170 -7.42 21.05 -13.35
C GLU A 170 -7.64 21.84 -12.05
N VAL A 171 -8.67 21.50 -11.27
CA VAL A 171 -9.05 22.28 -10.08
C VAL A 171 -8.14 21.96 -8.89
N ASN A 172 -8.23 20.73 -8.36
CA ASN A 172 -7.35 20.27 -7.28
C ASN A 172 -6.14 19.52 -7.81
N GLY A 173 -6.25 18.96 -9.02
CA GLY A 173 -5.23 18.08 -9.58
C GLY A 173 -3.83 18.67 -9.66
N PRO A 174 -3.64 19.94 -10.06
CA PRO A 174 -2.31 20.54 -10.07
C PRO A 174 -1.67 20.69 -8.69
N GLY A 175 -2.45 20.83 -7.62
CA GLY A 175 -1.93 20.91 -6.26
C GLY A 175 -1.43 19.55 -5.80
N GLU A 176 -2.27 18.52 -5.97
CA GLU A 176 -1.96 17.14 -5.61
C GLU A 176 -0.80 16.58 -6.46
N ALA A 177 -0.76 16.87 -7.76
CA ALA A 177 0.31 16.45 -8.66
C ALA A 177 1.67 17.08 -8.35
N ARG A 178 1.70 18.28 -7.77
CA ARG A 178 2.94 18.93 -7.32
C ARG A 178 3.46 18.39 -5.98
N ALA A 179 2.57 17.86 -5.15
CA ALA A 179 2.93 17.34 -3.84
C ALA A 179 3.57 15.94 -3.93
N ALA A 180 3.33 15.21 -5.02
CA ALA A 180 3.97 13.95 -5.33
C ALA A 180 5.37 14.13 -5.95
N ASP A 181 6.19 13.07 -5.93
CA ASP A 181 7.50 13.07 -6.60
C ASP A 181 7.35 13.30 -8.11
N ILE A 182 6.30 12.71 -8.68
CA ILE A 182 5.86 12.97 -10.05
C ILE A 182 4.33 12.88 -10.13
N GLY A 183 3.72 13.72 -10.95
CA GLY A 183 2.27 13.64 -11.13
C GLY A 183 1.77 14.28 -12.40
N ILE A 184 0.56 13.91 -12.81
CA ILE A 184 -0.12 14.45 -13.98
C ILE A 184 -1.52 14.92 -13.61
N ALA A 185 -1.86 16.15 -14.01
CA ALA A 185 -3.19 16.71 -13.84
C ALA A 185 -3.83 16.95 -15.19
N PHE A 186 -4.99 16.33 -15.43
CA PHE A 186 -5.74 16.44 -16.68
C PHE A 186 -6.67 17.66 -16.68
N GLY A 187 -6.80 18.30 -17.84
CA GLY A 187 -7.67 19.43 -18.09
C GLY A 187 -7.76 19.67 -19.59
N ASP A 188 -8.95 20.01 -20.09
CA ASP A 188 -9.19 20.35 -21.49
C ASP A 188 -8.48 19.45 -22.53
N GLN A 189 -8.71 18.14 -22.41
CA GLN A 189 -8.13 17.10 -23.26
C GLN A 189 -6.59 16.99 -23.26
N LYS A 190 -5.92 17.53 -22.24
CA LYS A 190 -4.46 17.49 -22.08
C LYS A 190 -4.09 17.12 -20.64
N GLY A 191 -2.86 16.69 -20.44
CA GLY A 191 -2.26 16.51 -19.12
C GLY A 191 -1.10 17.47 -18.90
N MET A 192 -1.05 18.13 -17.74
CA MET A 192 0.16 18.83 -17.30
C MET A 192 0.96 17.90 -16.39
N LEU A 193 2.19 17.58 -16.80
CA LEU A 193 3.13 16.78 -16.01
C LEU A 193 3.91 17.68 -15.04
N PHE A 194 4.00 17.22 -13.80
CA PHE A 194 4.76 17.80 -12.71
C PHE A 194 5.81 16.82 -12.21
N LYS A 195 6.99 17.30 -11.84
CA LYS A 195 8.06 16.50 -11.24
C LYS A 195 8.73 17.33 -10.15
N ASN A 196 8.80 16.81 -8.92
CA ASN A 196 9.32 17.51 -7.75
C ASN A 196 8.72 18.94 -7.58
N GLY A 197 7.41 19.07 -7.79
CA GLY A 197 6.68 20.36 -7.68
C GLY A 197 6.78 21.30 -8.89
N GLU A 198 7.67 21.04 -9.85
CA GLU A 198 7.90 21.86 -11.04
C GLU A 198 7.02 21.40 -12.22
N LYS A 199 6.58 22.34 -13.08
CA LYS A 199 5.89 22.02 -14.34
C LYS A 199 6.92 21.58 -15.39
N ILE A 200 6.77 20.39 -15.95
CA ILE A 200 7.73 19.85 -16.91
C ILE A 200 7.25 20.06 -18.35
N ARG A 201 6.05 19.56 -18.66
CA ARG A 201 5.48 19.64 -20.02
C ARG A 201 3.99 19.35 -20.01
N VAL A 202 3.34 19.82 -21.08
CA VAL A 202 1.97 19.43 -21.42
C VAL A 202 2.04 18.25 -22.38
N VAL A 203 1.23 17.23 -22.14
CA VAL A 203 1.12 16.01 -22.96
C VAL A 203 -0.32 15.83 -23.44
N SER A 204 -0.51 15.11 -24.54
CA SER A 204 -1.85 14.66 -24.92
C SER A 204 -2.33 13.56 -23.98
N ILE A 205 -3.63 13.26 -23.99
CA ILE A 205 -4.22 12.17 -23.19
C ILE A 205 -3.62 10.82 -23.58
N GLU A 206 -3.43 10.61 -24.87
CA GLU A 206 -2.98 9.35 -25.46
C GLU A 206 -1.54 9.04 -25.07
N GLU A 207 -0.70 10.07 -24.95
CA GLU A 207 0.72 9.93 -24.59
C GLU A 207 0.96 9.99 -23.07
N ALA A 208 -0.05 10.38 -22.28
CA ALA A 208 0.11 10.72 -20.87
C ALA A 208 0.67 9.58 -20.02
N ALA A 209 0.10 8.38 -20.17
CA ALA A 209 0.56 7.20 -19.43
C ALA A 209 2.01 6.84 -19.81
N ASP A 210 2.31 6.74 -21.10
CA ASP A 210 3.65 6.39 -21.58
C ASP A 210 4.72 7.41 -21.17
N VAL A 211 4.37 8.70 -21.17
CA VAL A 211 5.28 9.75 -20.73
C VAL A 211 5.53 9.67 -19.23
N LEU A 212 4.48 9.48 -18.43
CA LEU A 212 4.60 9.32 -16.98
C LEU A 212 5.52 8.13 -16.62
N ILE A 213 5.31 7.00 -17.27
CA ILE A 213 6.09 5.77 -17.07
C ILE A 213 7.56 5.96 -17.47
N ARG A 214 7.83 6.57 -18.63
CA ARG A 214 9.20 6.88 -19.06
C ARG A 214 9.93 7.80 -18.09
N GLU A 215 9.26 8.82 -17.57
CA GLU A 215 9.84 9.71 -16.58
C GLU A 215 10.17 8.98 -15.27
N LEU A 216 9.25 8.12 -14.82
CA LEU A 216 9.44 7.28 -13.65
C LEU A 216 10.62 6.32 -13.81
N GLU A 217 10.85 5.75 -14.99
CA GLU A 217 12.00 4.87 -15.24
C GLU A 217 13.34 5.59 -15.04
N THR A 218 13.40 6.89 -15.33
CA THR A 218 14.61 7.72 -15.21
C THR A 218 14.85 8.32 -13.82
N MET A 219 13.88 8.23 -12.90
CA MET A 219 13.99 8.70 -11.51
C MET A 219 14.58 7.65 -10.59
#